data_AF-A0A7V6NAK8-F1
#
_entry.id   AF-A0A7V6NAK8-F1
#
_cell.length_a   1.000
_cell.length_b   1.000
_cell.length_c   1.000
_cell.angle_alpha   90.00
_cell.angle_beta   90.00
_cell.angle_gamma   90.00
#
_symmetry.space_group_name_H-M   'P 1'
#
loop_
_entity.id
_entity.type
_entity.pdbx_description
1 polymer ?
#
loop_
_entity_poly.entity_id
_entity_poly.type
_entity_poly.pdbx_seq_one_letter_code
_entity_poly.pdbx_strand_id
1 'polypeptide(L)'
;MKALDLKTVPINIVFIDLQLKNDMAKSIRMFLQNFIKRCWNLHQPLRLNNKLRINLGGMMVPRKIVLAFILIITPICVIHALNDMPLLAQLQGEHNMSYFGYSIMSLDFNHDGYDDLVVYSMAYGYQYQQSASRGKVYIYYGGPGFSSASEPAITLEGDYPEGEQRIISSIRSPGDINGDGFDDLIIGDRNPDIPGSVRYRFYFGGTSDLSSPDRIEYPLHG
;
A
#
# COMPACT_ATOMS: atom_id res chain seq x y z
N MET A 1 6.29 48.19 -11.06
CA MET A 1 6.36 46.78 -11.47
C MET A 1 5.01 46.15 -11.20
N LYS A 2 4.27 45.70 -12.22
CA LYS A 2 3.03 44.93 -12.01
C LYS A 2 3.42 43.55 -11.48
N ALA A 3 2.77 43.11 -10.40
CA ALA A 3 2.94 41.76 -9.86
C ALA A 3 2.56 40.74 -10.94
N LEU A 4 3.40 39.72 -11.12
CA LEU A 4 3.18 38.65 -12.09
C LEU A 4 2.03 37.77 -11.58
N ASP A 5 0.88 37.77 -12.27
CA ASP A 5 -0.25 36.90 -11.95
C ASP A 5 0.00 35.49 -12.51
N LEU A 6 0.49 34.61 -11.63
CA LEU A 6 0.84 33.22 -11.94
C LEU A 6 -0.36 32.37 -12.42
N LYS A 7 -1.60 32.87 -12.33
CA LYS A 7 -2.78 32.17 -12.86
C LYS A 7 -2.93 32.23 -14.38
N THR A 8 -2.20 33.13 -15.04
CA THR A 8 -2.33 33.38 -16.49
C THR A 8 -1.14 32.88 -17.32
N VAL A 9 -0.09 32.37 -16.67
CA VAL A 9 1.12 31.90 -17.34
C VAL A 9 1.03 30.38 -17.52
N PRO A 10 1.11 29.85 -18.76
CA PRO A 10 1.16 28.40 -18.98
C PRO A 10 2.48 27.85 -18.43
N ILE A 11 2.42 27.22 -17.26
CA ILE A 11 3.57 26.60 -16.61
C ILE A 11 3.67 25.15 -17.12
N ASN A 12 4.54 24.94 -18.10
CA ASN A 12 4.89 23.61 -18.60
C ASN A 12 6.07 23.06 -17.79
N ILE A 13 5.79 22.16 -16.85
CA ILE A 13 6.83 21.46 -16.09
C ILE A 13 7.02 20.07 -16.71
N VAL A 14 8.17 19.85 -17.34
CA VAL A 14 8.55 18.55 -17.90
C VAL A 14 9.56 17.91 -16.95
N PHE A 15 9.15 16.85 -16.25
CA PHE A 15 10.04 16.06 -15.41
C PHE A 15 10.76 15.00 -16.26
N ILE A 16 11.94 14.54 -15.81
CA ILE A 16 12.75 13.49 -16.46
C ILE A 16 12.78 12.25 -15.55
N ASP A 17 12.87 11.06 -16.15
CA ASP A 17 13.23 9.82 -15.45
C ASP A 17 14.49 10.02 -14.59
N LEU A 18 14.31 10.02 -13.27
CA LEU A 18 15.37 9.56 -12.38
C LEU A 18 15.47 8.04 -12.59
N GLN A 19 16.51 7.59 -13.30
CA GLN A 19 16.97 6.20 -13.31
C GLN A 19 17.51 5.85 -11.92
N LEU A 20 16.63 5.81 -10.94
CA LEU A 20 16.92 5.30 -9.62
C LEU A 20 16.49 3.83 -9.63
N LYS A 21 17.47 2.95 -9.50
CA LYS A 21 17.34 1.51 -9.73
C LYS A 21 16.64 0.72 -8.61
N ASN A 22 16.13 1.40 -7.57
CA ASN A 22 15.63 0.76 -6.34
C ASN A 22 14.22 1.25 -5.99
N ASP A 23 13.43 0.41 -5.31
CA ASP A 23 12.00 0.62 -5.01
C ASP A 23 11.67 1.98 -4.38
N MET A 24 12.56 2.48 -3.51
CA MET A 24 12.48 3.82 -2.90
C MET A 24 12.23 4.94 -3.93
N ALA A 25 12.76 4.79 -5.12
CA ALA A 25 12.60 5.77 -6.16
C ALA A 25 11.31 5.70 -6.95
N LYS A 26 10.77 4.50 -7.08
CA LYS A 26 9.43 4.29 -7.61
C LYS A 26 8.43 4.99 -6.68
N SER A 27 8.62 4.86 -5.36
CA SER A 27 7.83 5.57 -4.35
C SER A 27 8.00 7.10 -4.40
N ILE A 28 9.24 7.62 -4.51
CA ILE A 28 9.47 9.07 -4.65
C ILE A 28 8.85 9.60 -5.95
N ARG A 29 8.95 8.85 -7.05
CA ARG A 29 8.35 9.21 -8.35
C ARG A 29 6.83 9.25 -8.27
N MET A 30 6.19 8.23 -7.69
CA MET A 30 4.75 8.20 -7.43
C MET A 30 4.31 9.35 -6.54
N PHE A 31 5.03 9.58 -5.44
CA PHE A 31 4.74 10.69 -4.53
C PHE A 31 4.77 12.03 -5.25
N LEU A 32 5.85 12.32 -5.99
CA LEU A 32 5.97 13.58 -6.75
C LEU A 32 4.87 13.71 -7.81
N GLN A 33 4.54 12.64 -8.54
CA GLN A 33 3.48 12.68 -9.55
C GLN A 33 2.10 12.96 -8.95
N ASN A 34 1.76 12.28 -7.85
CA ASN A 34 0.48 12.45 -7.16
C ASN A 34 0.40 13.80 -6.43
N PHE A 35 1.49 14.24 -5.83
CA PHE A 35 1.63 15.54 -5.17
C PHE A 35 1.45 16.69 -6.17
N ILE A 36 2.13 16.65 -7.32
CA ILE A 36 2.02 17.69 -8.35
C ILE A 36 0.63 17.71 -8.99
N LYS A 37 0.03 16.54 -9.24
CA LYS A 37 -1.37 16.46 -9.70
C LYS A 37 -2.32 17.17 -8.73
N ARG A 38 -2.19 16.90 -7.42
CA ARG A 38 -3.01 17.52 -6.37
C ARG A 38 -2.77 19.02 -6.23
N CYS A 39 -1.52 19.47 -6.21
CA CYS A 39 -1.18 20.89 -6.07
C CYS A 39 -1.65 21.75 -7.27
N TRP A 40 -1.91 21.14 -8.43
CA TRP A 40 -2.20 21.87 -9.66
C TRP A 40 -3.52 21.51 -10.38
N ASN A 41 -4.36 20.63 -9.82
CA ASN A 41 -5.64 20.21 -10.41
C ASN A 41 -5.53 19.71 -11.87
N LEU A 42 -4.45 19.00 -12.18
CA LEU A 42 -4.16 18.51 -13.53
C LEU A 42 -5.01 17.28 -13.87
N HIS A 43 -5.81 17.37 -14.94
CA HIS A 43 -6.74 16.32 -15.38
C HIS A 43 -6.08 15.21 -16.23
N GLN A 44 -4.78 15.32 -16.56
CA GLN A 44 -4.05 14.30 -17.33
C GLN A 44 -2.67 13.98 -16.73
N PRO A 45 -2.16 12.74 -16.89
CA PRO A 45 -0.83 12.34 -16.41
C PRO A 45 0.29 13.05 -17.18
N LEU A 46 1.30 13.55 -16.45
CA LEU A 46 2.48 14.18 -17.04
C LEU A 46 3.33 13.18 -17.83
N ARG A 47 3.71 13.53 -19.08
CA ARG A 47 4.66 12.76 -19.91
C ARG A 47 6.08 13.33 -19.81
N LEU A 48 7.06 12.47 -19.55
CA LEU A 48 8.46 12.84 -19.28
C LEU A 48 9.31 12.82 -20.57
N ASN A 49 10.22 13.79 -20.76
CA ASN A 49 11.21 13.82 -21.84
C ASN A 49 12.50 14.55 -21.40
N ASN A 50 13.65 14.19 -21.98
CA ASN A 50 15.04 14.50 -21.55
C ASN A 50 15.51 15.97 -21.52
N LYS A 51 14.62 16.97 -21.42
CA LYS A 51 15.02 18.39 -21.36
C LYS A 51 14.30 19.11 -20.21
N LEU A 52 14.98 19.22 -19.05
CA LEU A 52 14.50 20.03 -17.92
C LEU A 52 14.66 21.51 -18.30
N ARG A 53 13.56 22.14 -18.73
CA ARG A 53 13.48 23.56 -19.05
C ARG A 53 12.21 24.12 -18.45
N ILE A 54 12.33 25.11 -17.56
CA ILE A 54 11.20 25.93 -17.13
C ILE A 54 11.29 27.21 -17.97
N ASN A 55 10.24 27.46 -18.78
CA ASN A 55 10.10 28.68 -19.56
C ASN A 55 9.05 29.56 -18.89
N LEU A 56 9.49 30.63 -18.25
CA LEU A 56 8.61 31.67 -17.70
C LEU A 56 8.60 32.83 -18.70
N GLY A 57 7.56 32.91 -19.53
CA GLY A 57 7.34 34.07 -20.41
C GLY A 57 8.49 34.37 -21.38
N GLY A 58 9.14 33.35 -21.95
CA GLY A 58 10.24 33.49 -22.90
C GLY A 58 11.64 33.41 -22.28
N MET A 59 11.75 33.40 -20.94
CA MET A 59 13.03 33.34 -20.24
C MET A 59 13.38 31.89 -19.84
N MET A 60 14.51 31.38 -20.33
CA MET A 60 15.04 30.07 -19.94
C MET A 60 15.74 30.14 -18.59
N VAL A 61 15.26 29.38 -17.60
CA VAL A 61 15.92 29.26 -16.29
C VAL A 61 17.08 28.25 -16.36
N PRO A 62 18.30 28.61 -15.92
CA PRO A 62 19.45 27.68 -15.88
C PRO A 62 19.17 26.43 -15.04
N ARG A 63 19.63 25.26 -15.53
CA ARG A 63 19.42 23.95 -14.87
C ARG A 63 19.86 23.91 -13.40
N LYS A 64 20.96 24.58 -13.05
CA LYS A 64 21.47 24.63 -11.66
C LYS A 64 20.49 25.34 -10.72
N ILE A 65 19.79 26.36 -11.20
CA ILE A 65 18.79 27.11 -10.43
C ILE A 65 17.53 26.27 -10.25
N VAL A 66 17.08 25.56 -11.30
CA VAL A 66 15.93 24.65 -11.21
C VAL A 66 16.20 23.51 -10.20
N LEU A 67 17.39 22.91 -10.24
CA LEU A 67 17.77 21.85 -9.30
C LEU A 67 17.89 22.36 -7.87
N ALA A 68 18.49 23.54 -7.64
CA ALA A 68 18.56 24.16 -6.32
C ALA A 68 17.16 24.47 -5.76
N PHE A 69 16.26 24.95 -6.62
CA PHE A 69 14.87 25.24 -6.25
C PHE A 69 14.11 23.97 -5.85
N ILE A 70 14.25 22.87 -6.62
CA ILE A 70 13.67 21.57 -6.26
C ILE A 70 14.24 21.11 -4.91
N LEU A 71 15.56 21.10 -4.75
CA LEU A 71 16.22 20.64 -3.51
C LEU A 71 15.83 21.43 -2.26
N ILE A 72 15.44 22.70 -2.40
CA ILE A 72 15.00 23.53 -1.26
C ILE A 72 13.49 23.42 -1.04
N ILE A 73 12.68 23.36 -2.11
CA ILE A 73 11.22 23.33 -2.01
C ILE A 73 10.69 21.95 -1.67
N THR A 74 11.24 20.86 -2.23
CA THR A 74 10.72 19.53 -1.92
C THR A 74 10.80 19.20 -0.43
N PRO A 75 11.89 19.46 0.31
CA PRO A 75 11.89 19.25 1.76
C PRO A 75 10.88 20.13 2.48
N ILE A 76 10.74 21.41 2.10
CA ILE A 76 9.78 22.33 2.73
C ILE A 76 8.34 21.85 2.50
N CYS A 77 7.99 21.42 1.28
CA CYS A 77 6.69 20.86 0.96
C CYS A 77 6.43 19.54 1.68
N VAL A 78 7.44 18.67 1.81
CA VAL A 78 7.34 17.43 2.60
C VAL A 78 7.09 17.75 4.07
N ILE A 79 7.80 18.72 4.66
CA ILE A 79 7.59 19.15 6.05
C ILE A 79 6.16 19.68 6.26
N HIS A 80 5.66 20.52 5.34
CA HIS A 80 4.26 21.00 5.43
C HIS A 80 3.26 19.84 5.30
N ALA A 81 3.46 18.95 4.32
CA ALA A 81 2.58 17.79 4.13
C ALA A 81 2.60 16.82 5.33
N LEU A 82 3.74 16.67 6.00
CA LEU A 82 3.85 15.87 7.22
C LEU A 82 3.17 16.55 8.43
N ASN A 83 3.25 17.88 8.54
CA ASN A 83 2.56 18.63 9.59
C ASN A 83 1.03 18.60 9.43
N ASP A 84 0.54 18.44 8.20
CA ASP A 84 -0.88 18.39 7.87
C ASP A 84 -1.43 16.96 7.78
N MET A 85 -0.72 15.93 8.26
CA MET A 85 -1.21 14.55 8.18
C MET A 85 -2.36 14.34 9.18
N PRO A 86 -3.63 14.27 8.74
CA PRO A 86 -4.74 14.06 9.66
C PRO A 86 -4.74 12.61 10.13
N LEU A 87 -5.14 12.39 11.39
CA LEU A 87 -5.53 11.05 11.84
C LEU A 87 -6.77 10.63 11.05
N LEU A 88 -6.62 9.64 10.17
CA LEU A 88 -7.72 9.13 9.35
C LEU A 88 -8.58 8.12 10.10
N ALA A 89 -7.95 7.19 10.83
CA ALA A 89 -8.64 6.15 11.59
C ALA A 89 -7.79 5.66 12.76
N GLN A 90 -8.46 5.14 13.79
CA GLN A 90 -7.86 4.38 14.88
C GLN A 90 -8.50 2.99 14.89
N LEU A 91 -7.72 1.98 14.54
CA LEU A 91 -8.15 0.59 14.46
C LEU A 91 -7.76 -0.16 15.73
N GLN A 92 -8.62 -1.07 16.17
CA GLN A 92 -8.37 -1.90 17.35
C GLN A 92 -8.73 -3.35 17.02
N GLY A 93 -7.92 -4.28 17.55
CA GLY A 93 -8.24 -5.70 17.46
C GLY A 93 -9.33 -6.10 18.45
N GLU A 94 -10.05 -7.17 18.15
CA GLU A 94 -11.20 -7.64 18.94
C GLU A 94 -10.82 -8.12 20.36
N HIS A 95 -9.61 -8.67 20.52
CA HIS A 95 -9.20 -9.36 21.74
C HIS A 95 -7.89 -8.81 22.31
N ASN A 96 -7.83 -8.72 23.64
CA ASN A 96 -6.60 -8.41 24.35
C ASN A 96 -5.52 -9.46 24.05
N MET A 97 -4.27 -9.02 23.96
CA MET A 97 -3.13 -9.89 23.69
C MET A 97 -3.24 -10.68 22.38
N SER A 98 -4.07 -10.25 21.42
CA SER A 98 -4.14 -10.86 20.08
C SER A 98 -3.01 -10.42 19.15
N TYR A 99 -2.24 -9.39 19.54
CA TYR A 99 -1.17 -8.79 18.73
C TYR A 99 -1.72 -8.24 17.40
N PHE A 100 -2.88 -7.58 17.45
CA PHE A 100 -3.40 -6.84 16.30
C PHE A 100 -2.38 -5.80 15.83
N GLY A 101 -2.08 -5.78 14.54
CA GLY A 101 -1.02 -4.95 13.98
C GLY A 101 0.38 -5.58 14.07
N TYR A 102 0.49 -6.89 14.34
CA TYR A 102 1.77 -7.61 14.33
C TYR A 102 2.49 -7.50 12.99
N SER A 103 1.73 -7.55 11.89
CA SER A 103 2.20 -7.25 10.55
C SER A 103 1.10 -6.50 9.80
N ILE A 104 1.50 -5.53 8.97
CA ILE A 104 0.59 -4.75 8.14
C ILE A 104 1.11 -4.70 6.70
N MET A 105 0.23 -4.58 5.73
CA MET A 105 0.56 -4.33 4.33
C MET A 105 -0.51 -3.51 3.62
N SER A 106 -0.11 -2.93 2.49
CA SER A 106 -0.91 -2.08 1.61
C SER A 106 -1.00 -2.76 0.24
N LEU A 107 -2.19 -2.95 -0.29
CA LEU A 107 -2.43 -3.44 -1.66
C LEU A 107 -3.83 -3.02 -2.12
N ASP A 108 -4.04 -2.73 -3.39
CA ASP A 108 -5.38 -2.46 -3.95
C ASP A 108 -6.05 -3.80 -4.30
N PHE A 109 -6.57 -4.49 -3.28
CA PHE A 109 -7.06 -5.86 -3.39
C PHE A 109 -8.40 -5.93 -4.13
N ASN A 110 -9.29 -4.95 -3.90
CA ASN A 110 -10.56 -4.85 -4.60
C ASN A 110 -10.48 -4.10 -5.95
N HIS A 111 -9.32 -3.52 -6.26
CA HIS A 111 -9.02 -2.77 -7.50
C HIS A 111 -9.97 -1.60 -7.74
N ASP A 112 -10.27 -0.86 -6.67
CA ASP A 112 -11.04 0.38 -6.75
C ASP A 112 -10.16 1.62 -6.99
N GLY A 113 -8.84 1.42 -7.10
CA GLY A 113 -7.84 2.46 -7.31
C GLY A 113 -7.31 3.09 -6.02
N TYR A 114 -7.68 2.55 -4.86
CA TYR A 114 -7.15 2.93 -3.56
C TYR A 114 -6.50 1.73 -2.88
N ASP A 115 -5.31 1.92 -2.33
CA ASP A 115 -4.69 0.88 -1.51
C ASP A 115 -5.59 0.52 -0.31
N ASP A 116 -5.85 -0.77 -0.15
CA ASP A 116 -6.47 -1.39 1.02
C ASP A 116 -5.42 -1.69 2.09
N LEU A 117 -5.86 -1.74 3.35
CA LEU A 117 -5.02 -2.08 4.49
C LEU A 117 -5.30 -3.51 4.95
N VAL A 118 -4.26 -4.34 4.94
CA VAL A 118 -4.31 -5.68 5.55
C VAL A 118 -3.57 -5.66 6.87
N VAL A 119 -4.23 -6.10 7.94
CA VAL A 119 -3.69 -6.17 9.30
C VAL A 119 -3.71 -7.61 9.78
N TYR A 120 -2.57 -8.09 10.26
CA TYR A 120 -2.43 -9.41 10.85
C TYR A 120 -2.36 -9.35 12.38
N SER A 121 -3.15 -10.20 13.02
CA SER A 121 -3.25 -10.41 14.46
C SER A 121 -2.76 -11.82 14.80
N MET A 122 -1.48 -11.91 15.17
CA MET A 122 -0.77 -13.20 15.28
C MET A 122 -1.35 -14.12 16.36
N ALA A 123 -1.73 -13.57 17.50
CA ALA A 123 -2.16 -14.32 18.66
C ALA A 123 -3.71 -14.32 18.82
N TYR A 124 -4.47 -14.07 17.76
CA TYR A 124 -5.93 -14.13 17.81
C TYR A 124 -6.41 -15.50 18.32
N GLY A 125 -7.35 -15.49 19.26
CA GLY A 125 -7.88 -16.69 19.92
C GLY A 125 -7.07 -17.19 21.12
N TYR A 126 -5.95 -16.55 21.49
CA TYR A 126 -5.12 -16.96 22.65
C TYR A 126 -5.88 -16.99 23.98
N GLN A 127 -6.93 -16.17 24.13
CA GLN A 127 -7.73 -16.11 25.36
C GLN A 127 -8.57 -17.38 25.63
N TYR A 128 -8.71 -18.28 24.66
CA TYR A 128 -9.45 -19.53 24.82
C TYR A 128 -8.52 -20.61 25.37
N GLN A 129 -8.65 -20.94 26.65
CA GLN A 129 -7.77 -21.85 27.41
C GLN A 129 -7.55 -23.24 26.76
N GLN A 130 -8.42 -23.67 25.85
CA GLN A 130 -8.37 -24.98 25.18
C GLN A 130 -8.15 -24.88 23.66
N SER A 131 -7.80 -23.71 23.12
CA SER A 131 -7.48 -23.54 21.71
C SER A 131 -6.12 -22.86 21.57
N ALA A 132 -5.21 -23.45 20.80
CA ALA A 132 -4.08 -22.71 20.30
C ALA A 132 -4.58 -21.46 19.55
N SER A 133 -3.82 -20.37 19.63
CA SER A 133 -4.11 -19.17 18.85
C SER A 133 -4.14 -19.51 17.37
N ARG A 134 -5.17 -19.06 16.66
CA ARG A 134 -5.40 -19.36 15.24
C ARG A 134 -4.79 -18.32 14.30
N GLY A 135 -4.49 -17.14 14.84
CA GLY A 135 -4.21 -15.94 14.05
C GLY A 135 -5.44 -15.45 13.29
N LYS A 136 -5.48 -14.14 13.01
CA LYS A 136 -6.55 -13.52 12.21
C LYS A 136 -5.99 -12.42 11.34
N VAL A 137 -6.46 -12.36 10.10
CA VAL A 137 -6.15 -11.32 9.12
C VAL A 137 -7.41 -10.49 8.91
N TYR A 138 -7.24 -9.18 8.89
CA TYR A 138 -8.27 -8.19 8.69
C TYR A 138 -7.94 -7.42 7.42
N ILE A 139 -8.92 -7.20 6.56
CA ILE A 139 -8.77 -6.37 5.36
C ILE A 139 -9.74 -5.20 5.50
N TYR A 140 -9.22 -3.99 5.48
CA TYR A 140 -9.97 -2.75 5.49
C TYR A 140 -9.83 -2.13 4.11
N TYR A 141 -10.94 -2.04 3.37
CA TYR A 141 -10.89 -1.41 2.07
C TYR A 141 -10.53 0.07 2.18
N GLY A 142 -9.71 0.52 1.23
CA GLY A 142 -9.30 1.89 1.08
C GLY A 142 -10.45 2.79 0.63
N GLY A 143 -10.08 3.99 0.20
CA GLY A 143 -11.04 4.96 -0.35
C GLY A 143 -10.71 6.40 0.03
N PRO A 144 -11.49 7.37 -0.49
CA PRO A 144 -11.32 8.77 -0.16
C PRO A 144 -11.35 9.01 1.37
N GLY A 145 -10.20 9.38 1.94
CA GLY A 145 -10.09 9.62 3.38
C GLY A 145 -10.16 8.36 4.25
N PHE A 146 -9.99 7.16 3.68
CA PHE A 146 -10.04 5.89 4.39
C PHE A 146 -11.39 5.67 5.12
N SER A 147 -12.49 6.03 4.46
CA SER A 147 -13.84 6.13 5.04
C SER A 147 -14.45 4.81 5.52
N SER A 148 -13.92 3.67 5.07
CA SER A 148 -14.39 2.30 5.39
C SER A 148 -13.79 1.74 6.69
N ALA A 149 -12.97 2.52 7.39
CA ALA A 149 -12.06 2.02 8.40
C ALA A 149 -12.66 1.64 9.77
N SER A 150 -13.96 1.81 10.01
CA SER A 150 -14.50 1.46 11.33
C SER A 150 -14.55 -0.05 11.58
N GLU A 151 -14.72 -0.85 10.53
CA GLU A 151 -14.82 -2.31 10.59
C GLU A 151 -14.08 -2.93 9.41
N PRO A 152 -13.49 -4.13 9.57
CA PRO A 152 -12.88 -4.84 8.46
C PRO A 152 -13.94 -5.24 7.44
N ALA A 153 -13.65 -5.02 6.15
CA ALA A 153 -14.49 -5.50 5.07
C ALA A 153 -14.45 -7.03 4.97
N ILE A 154 -13.27 -7.61 5.20
CA ILE A 154 -13.07 -9.07 5.19
C ILE A 154 -12.20 -9.48 6.37
N THR A 155 -12.48 -10.66 6.92
CA THR A 155 -11.60 -11.30 7.91
C THR A 155 -11.33 -12.75 7.55
N LEU A 156 -10.11 -13.21 7.85
CA LEU A 156 -9.66 -14.57 7.64
C LEU A 156 -9.01 -15.10 8.90
N GLU A 157 -9.42 -16.28 9.33
CA GLU A 157 -8.87 -16.94 10.51
C GLU A 157 -8.07 -18.18 10.11
N GLY A 158 -7.28 -18.70 11.04
CA GLY A 158 -6.79 -20.08 10.95
C GLY A 158 -7.97 -21.04 10.78
N ASP A 159 -7.85 -21.97 9.84
CA ASP A 159 -8.90 -22.92 9.47
C ASP A 159 -8.73 -24.25 10.21
N TYR A 160 -9.82 -25.03 10.23
CA TYR A 160 -9.85 -26.42 10.76
C TYR A 160 -10.22 -27.42 9.66
N PRO A 161 -9.50 -27.45 8.53
CA PRO A 161 -9.79 -28.40 7.47
C PRO A 161 -9.50 -29.80 8.01
N GLU A 162 -10.45 -30.71 7.84
CA GLU A 162 -10.24 -32.14 8.10
C GLU A 162 -9.76 -32.48 9.53
N GLY A 163 -10.05 -31.60 10.49
CA GLY A 163 -9.65 -31.76 11.90
C GLY A 163 -8.23 -31.28 12.23
N GLU A 164 -7.49 -30.70 11.28
CA GLU A 164 -6.19 -30.09 11.55
C GLU A 164 -6.34 -28.65 12.07
N GLN A 165 -5.87 -28.38 13.28
CA GLN A 165 -5.83 -27.01 13.80
C GLN A 165 -4.70 -26.23 13.13
N ARG A 166 -5.00 -25.46 12.08
CA ARG A 166 -3.97 -24.67 11.38
C ARG A 166 -4.00 -23.23 11.85
N ILE A 167 -2.81 -22.69 12.05
CA ILE A 167 -2.57 -21.36 12.60
C ILE A 167 -1.94 -20.51 11.51
N ILE A 168 -2.55 -19.37 11.21
CA ILE A 168 -1.93 -18.37 10.34
C ILE A 168 -0.59 -17.99 10.94
N SER A 169 0.45 -17.96 10.12
CA SER A 169 1.83 -17.73 10.55
C SER A 169 2.47 -16.54 9.84
N SER A 170 2.01 -16.20 8.64
CA SER A 170 2.52 -15.06 7.87
C SER A 170 1.52 -14.59 6.82
N ILE A 171 1.60 -13.31 6.48
CA ILE A 171 0.94 -12.72 5.31
C ILE A 171 1.99 -12.11 4.37
N ARG A 172 1.77 -12.16 3.06
CA ARG A 172 2.58 -11.51 2.02
C ARG A 172 1.70 -11.06 0.85
N SER A 173 2.02 -9.92 0.24
CA SER A 173 1.51 -9.57 -1.09
C SER A 173 2.67 -9.56 -2.08
N PRO A 174 2.75 -10.51 -3.02
CA PRO A 174 3.79 -10.55 -4.05
C PRO A 174 3.51 -9.64 -5.26
N GLY A 175 2.39 -8.91 -5.24
CA GLY A 175 1.78 -8.29 -6.42
C GLY A 175 0.92 -9.28 -7.21
N ASP A 176 0.57 -8.91 -8.43
CA ASP A 176 -0.14 -9.77 -9.40
C ASP A 176 0.73 -10.96 -9.85
N ILE A 177 0.45 -12.17 -9.34
CA ILE A 177 1.18 -13.39 -9.68
C ILE A 177 0.43 -14.29 -10.66
N ASN A 178 -0.87 -14.09 -10.83
CA ASN A 178 -1.69 -14.86 -11.78
C ASN A 178 -1.81 -14.17 -13.16
N GLY A 179 -1.41 -12.90 -13.26
CA GLY A 179 -1.38 -12.08 -14.46
C GLY A 179 -2.72 -11.45 -14.83
N ASP A 180 -3.65 -11.28 -13.89
CA ASP A 180 -4.99 -10.73 -14.15
C ASP A 180 -5.09 -9.20 -13.96
N GLY A 181 -4.02 -8.57 -13.46
CA GLY A 181 -3.92 -7.14 -13.21
C GLY A 181 -4.25 -6.71 -11.78
N PHE A 182 -4.51 -7.64 -10.86
CA PHE A 182 -4.87 -7.36 -9.47
C PHE A 182 -3.77 -7.83 -8.51
N ASP A 183 -3.48 -7.06 -7.44
CA ASP A 183 -2.47 -7.49 -6.47
C ASP A 183 -3.00 -8.65 -5.61
N ASP A 184 -2.20 -9.70 -5.48
CA ASP A 184 -2.60 -10.92 -4.78
C ASP A 184 -2.17 -10.94 -3.30
N LEU A 185 -2.84 -11.78 -2.51
CA LEU A 185 -2.53 -12.03 -1.10
C LEU A 185 -2.17 -13.51 -0.87
N ILE A 186 -1.03 -13.74 -0.23
CA ILE A 186 -0.59 -15.07 0.21
C ILE A 186 -0.62 -15.14 1.73
N ILE A 187 -1.30 -16.15 2.25
CA ILE A 187 -1.34 -16.49 3.67
C ILE A 187 -0.61 -17.81 3.88
N GLY A 188 0.43 -17.78 4.71
CA GLY A 188 1.11 -18.98 5.18
C GLY A 188 0.51 -19.43 6.50
N ASP A 189 0.11 -20.69 6.61
CA ASP A 189 -0.32 -21.31 7.86
C ASP A 189 0.41 -22.63 8.14
N ARG A 190 0.38 -23.05 9.40
CA ARG A 190 1.00 -24.31 9.85
C ARG A 190 0.14 -25.02 10.88
N ASN A 191 0.26 -26.34 10.95
CA ASN A 191 -0.25 -27.11 12.08
C ASN A 191 0.81 -27.09 13.20
N PRO A 192 0.51 -26.61 14.42
CA PRO A 192 1.47 -26.54 15.52
C PRO A 192 1.95 -27.92 16.00
N ASP A 193 1.13 -28.96 15.79
CA ASP A 193 1.40 -30.31 16.28
C ASP A 193 2.21 -31.14 15.25
N ILE A 194 2.37 -30.64 14.02
CA ILE A 194 3.07 -31.33 12.94
C ILE A 194 4.26 -30.45 12.50
N PRO A 195 5.50 -30.79 12.90
CA PRO A 195 6.69 -30.06 12.47
C PRO A 195 6.81 -29.99 10.95
N GLY A 196 7.11 -28.79 10.44
CA GLY A 196 7.29 -28.56 9.00
C GLY A 196 6.00 -28.52 8.16
N SER A 197 4.82 -28.63 8.79
CA SER A 197 3.52 -28.63 8.11
C SER A 197 3.09 -27.25 7.56
N VAL A 198 3.93 -26.59 6.78
CA VAL A 198 3.59 -25.31 6.16
C VAL A 198 2.62 -25.54 5.01
N ARG A 199 1.68 -24.61 4.83
CA ARG A 199 0.81 -24.52 3.67
C ARG A 199 0.64 -23.06 3.29
N TYR A 200 0.64 -22.79 1.99
CA TYR A 200 0.40 -21.47 1.42
C TYR A 200 -0.99 -21.44 0.79
N ARG A 201 -1.81 -20.50 1.22
CA ARG A 201 -3.12 -20.18 0.68
C ARG A 201 -2.98 -18.90 -0.13
N PHE A 202 -3.30 -18.99 -1.41
CA PHE A 202 -3.27 -17.88 -2.35
C PHE A 202 -4.69 -17.37 -2.52
N TYR A 203 -4.83 -16.06 -2.45
CA TYR A 203 -6.06 -15.32 -2.64
C TYR A 203 -5.79 -14.30 -3.75
N PHE A 204 -6.42 -14.50 -4.89
CA PHE A 204 -6.25 -13.60 -6.02
C PHE A 204 -7.05 -12.33 -5.83
N GLY A 205 -6.47 -11.20 -6.25
CA GLY A 205 -7.14 -9.90 -6.16
C GLY A 205 -8.39 -9.83 -7.05
N GLY A 206 -9.19 -8.77 -6.87
CA GLY A 206 -10.40 -8.52 -7.68
C GLY A 206 -11.64 -9.31 -7.27
N THR A 207 -11.56 -10.14 -6.23
CA THR A 207 -12.70 -10.79 -5.60
C THR A 207 -13.13 -10.06 -4.32
N SER A 208 -14.43 -10.03 -4.05
CA SER A 208 -14.96 -9.59 -2.76
C SER A 208 -15.12 -10.74 -1.76
N ASP A 209 -14.89 -11.98 -2.18
CA ASP A 209 -15.04 -13.18 -1.36
C ASP A 209 -13.69 -13.87 -1.14
N LEU A 210 -13.31 -14.00 0.14
CA LEU A 210 -12.12 -14.74 0.57
C LEU A 210 -12.48 -15.94 1.46
N SER A 211 -13.74 -16.39 1.42
CA SER A 211 -14.22 -17.55 2.18
C SER A 211 -13.40 -18.82 1.91
N SER A 212 -12.78 -18.92 0.73
CA SER A 212 -11.85 -19.98 0.37
C SER A 212 -10.67 -19.44 -0.45
N PRO A 213 -9.46 -20.02 -0.32
CA PRO A 213 -8.34 -19.66 -1.18
C PRO A 213 -8.53 -20.17 -2.61
N ASP A 214 -8.09 -19.40 -3.60
CA ASP A 214 -8.09 -19.77 -5.02
C ASP A 214 -7.10 -20.91 -5.31
N ARG A 215 -6.00 -20.95 -4.56
CA ARG A 215 -4.98 -22.00 -4.68
C ARG A 215 -4.35 -22.32 -3.34
N ILE A 216 -4.06 -23.60 -3.15
CA ILE A 216 -3.35 -24.11 -1.98
C ILE A 216 -2.08 -24.82 -2.44
N GLU A 217 -0.96 -24.52 -1.79
CA GLU A 217 0.30 -25.23 -2.01
C GLU A 217 0.92 -25.71 -0.69
N TYR A 218 1.59 -26.86 -0.78
CA TYR A 218 2.40 -27.41 0.30
C TYR A 218 3.86 -27.41 -0.18
N PRO A 219 4.76 -26.64 0.44
CA PRO A 219 6.16 -26.66 0.08
C PRO A 219 6.72 -28.08 0.27
N LEU A 220 7.39 -28.60 -0.75
CA LEU A 220 8.06 -29.91 -0.69
C LEU A 220 9.16 -29.84 0.36
N HIS A 221 9.23 -30.84 1.24
CA HIS A 221 10.38 -31.01 2.14
C HIS A 221 11.63 -31.27 1.26
N GLY A 222 12.57 -30.33 1.30
CA GLY A 222 13.90 -30.50 0.69
C GLY A 222 14.79 -31.44 1.51
#